data_AF-E9HGJ9-F1
#
_entry.id   AF-E9HGJ9-F1
#
_cell.length_a   1.000
_cell.length_b   1.000
_cell.length_c   1.000
_cell.angle_alpha   90.00
_cell.angle_beta   90.00
_cell.angle_gamma   90.00
#
_symmetry.space_group_name_H-M   'P 1'
#
loop_
_entity.id
_entity.type
_entity.pdbx_description
1 polymer ?
#
loop_
_entity_poly.entity_id
_entity_poly.type
_entity_poly.pdbx_seq_one_letter_code
_entity_poly.pdbx_strand_id
1 'polypeptide(L)'
;RKNRQGKAVRLSINARERRRMHDLNDALDELRSVIPYAHSPSVRKLSKIATLLLAKNYIMMQANALDELRRVVTYMNQTTGLSIPAS
;
A
#
# COMPACT_ATOMS: atom_id res chain seq x y z
N ARG A 1 -30.57 4.01 -38.88
CA ARG A 1 -29.89 2.76 -38.43
C ARG A 1 -28.45 3.01 -37.96
N LYS A 2 -27.57 3.69 -38.72
CA LYS A 2 -26.19 4.07 -38.30
C LYS A 2 -26.09 4.76 -36.92
N ASN A 3 -27.04 5.64 -36.58
CA ASN A 3 -27.01 6.40 -35.32
C ASN A 3 -27.24 5.53 -34.05
N ARG A 4 -27.96 4.40 -34.18
CA ARG A 4 -28.19 3.45 -33.06
C ARG A 4 -26.94 2.63 -32.74
N GLN A 5 -26.16 2.26 -33.75
CA GLN A 5 -24.90 1.54 -33.61
C GLN A 5 -23.86 2.40 -32.87
N GLY A 6 -23.74 3.68 -33.23
CA GLY A 6 -22.86 4.62 -32.51
C GLY A 6 -23.23 4.78 -31.03
N LYS A 7 -24.52 4.82 -30.70
CA LYS A 7 -24.99 4.86 -29.30
C LYS A 7 -24.64 3.58 -28.54
N ALA A 8 -24.82 2.41 -29.15
CA ALA A 8 -24.47 1.12 -28.53
C ALA A 8 -22.97 1.00 -28.24
N VAL A 9 -22.12 1.43 -29.18
CA VAL A 9 -20.65 1.44 -29.00
C VAL A 9 -20.25 2.37 -27.85
N ARG A 10 -20.78 3.60 -27.79
CA ARG A 10 -20.53 4.53 -26.68
C ARG A 10 -20.92 3.95 -25.33
N LEU A 11 -22.10 3.29 -25.24
CA LEU A 11 -22.55 2.66 -24.01
C LEU A 11 -21.64 1.51 -23.57
N SER A 12 -21.18 0.68 -24.52
CA SER A 12 -20.25 -0.42 -24.27
C SER A 12 -18.89 0.09 -23.75
N ILE A 13 -18.35 1.16 -24.36
CA ILE A 13 -17.11 1.80 -23.92
C ILE A 13 -17.27 2.36 -22.50
N ASN A 14 -18.36 3.09 -22.22
CA ASN A 14 -18.61 3.64 -20.89
C ASN A 14 -18.77 2.54 -19.83
N ALA A 15 -19.42 1.42 -20.16
CA ALA A 15 -19.56 0.29 -19.26
C ALA A 15 -18.21 -0.38 -18.97
N ARG A 16 -17.32 -0.46 -19.96
CA ARG A 16 -15.96 -0.96 -19.78
C ARG A 16 -15.13 -0.05 -18.88
N GLU A 17 -15.18 1.26 -19.09
CA GLU A 17 -14.42 2.20 -18.26
C GLU A 17 -14.92 2.25 -16.82
N ARG A 18 -16.25 2.12 -16.60
CA ARG A 18 -16.79 1.97 -15.24
C ARG A 18 -16.23 0.75 -14.53
N ARG A 19 -16.18 -0.41 -15.19
CA ARG A 19 -15.59 -1.63 -14.60
C ARG A 19 -14.12 -1.42 -14.23
N ARG A 20 -13.33 -0.88 -15.16
CA ARG A 20 -11.92 -0.54 -14.90
C ARG A 20 -11.75 0.39 -13.69
N MET A 21 -12.63 1.39 -13.55
CA MET A 21 -12.59 2.30 -12.40
C MET A 21 -13.05 1.65 -11.10
N HIS A 22 -13.96 0.66 -11.13
CA HIS A 22 -14.30 -0.15 -9.97
C HIS A 22 -13.08 -0.96 -9.52
N ASP A 23 -12.46 -1.72 -10.42
CA ASP A 23 -11.26 -2.52 -10.10
C ASP A 23 -10.14 -1.65 -9.49
N LEU A 24 -9.93 -0.44 -10.03
CA LEU A 24 -8.96 0.51 -9.50
C LEU A 24 -9.33 1.02 -8.10
N ASN A 25 -10.61 1.29 -7.84
CA ASN A 25 -11.05 1.77 -6.53
C ASN A 25 -10.98 0.64 -5.48
N ASP A 26 -11.26 -0.60 -5.88
CA ASP A 26 -11.16 -1.78 -5.01
C ASP A 26 -9.71 -2.00 -4.60
N ALA A 27 -8.76 -1.97 -5.54
CA ALA A 27 -7.33 -2.04 -5.23
C ALA A 27 -6.87 -0.88 -4.32
N LEU A 28 -7.45 0.31 -4.47
CA LEU A 28 -7.14 1.45 -3.59
C LEU A 28 -7.74 1.28 -2.19
N ASP A 29 -8.83 0.54 -2.03
CA ASP A 29 -9.42 0.20 -0.75
C ASP A 29 -8.64 -0.94 -0.06
N GLU A 30 -8.14 -1.92 -0.82
CA GLU A 30 -7.16 -2.89 -0.33
C GLU A 30 -5.88 -2.19 0.15
N LEU A 31 -5.37 -1.20 -0.59
CA LEU A 31 -4.24 -0.40 -0.13
C LEU A 31 -4.55 0.35 1.16
N ARG A 32 -5.79 0.87 1.33
CA ARG A 32 -6.18 1.48 2.61
C ARG A 32 -6.11 0.48 3.75
N SER A 33 -6.53 -0.78 3.52
CA SER A 33 -6.60 -1.87 4.52
C SER A 33 -5.29 -2.18 5.25
N VAL A 34 -4.17 -1.82 4.65
CA VAL A 34 -2.82 -2.06 5.19
C VAL A 34 -2.14 -0.79 5.70
N ILE A 35 -2.80 0.38 5.62
CA ILE A 35 -2.23 1.64 6.13
C ILE A 35 -2.48 1.74 7.64
N PRO A 36 -1.43 1.98 8.46
CA PRO A 36 -1.58 2.15 9.89
C PRO A 36 -2.58 3.25 10.24
N TYR A 37 -3.38 3.03 11.28
CA TYR A 37 -4.35 3.99 11.83
C TYR A 37 -5.51 4.38 10.90
N ALA A 38 -5.61 3.81 9.69
CA ALA A 38 -6.69 4.09 8.74
C ALA A 38 -8.01 3.36 9.04
N HIS A 39 -8.04 2.45 10.02
CA HIS A 39 -9.18 1.55 10.32
C HIS A 39 -9.85 1.79 11.66
N SER A 40 -9.53 2.87 12.36
CA SER A 40 -10.28 3.19 13.58
C SER A 40 -11.75 3.47 13.23
N PRO A 41 -12.73 2.92 13.97
CA PRO A 41 -14.15 3.20 13.73
C PRO A 41 -14.52 4.68 13.75
N SER A 42 -13.71 5.50 14.41
CA SER A 42 -13.86 6.97 14.47
C SER A 42 -13.16 7.73 13.34
N VAL A 43 -12.34 7.05 12.53
CA VAL A 43 -11.54 7.68 11.47
C VAL A 43 -12.29 7.60 10.14
N ARG A 44 -12.44 8.76 9.50
CA ARG A 44 -13.07 8.86 8.19
C ARG A 44 -12.19 8.23 7.11
N LYS A 45 -12.82 7.61 6.11
CA LYS A 45 -12.14 7.10 4.91
C LYS A 45 -11.23 8.16 4.28
N LEU A 46 -9.96 7.79 4.10
CA LEU A 46 -8.94 8.64 3.50
C LEU A 46 -9.24 8.95 2.02
N SER A 47 -8.91 10.17 1.60
CA SER A 47 -8.94 10.56 0.18
C SER A 47 -7.92 9.77 -0.64
N LYS A 48 -8.07 9.74 -1.98
CA LYS A 48 -7.14 8.99 -2.86
C LYS A 48 -5.69 9.46 -2.69
N ILE A 49 -5.47 10.77 -2.66
CA ILE A 49 -4.13 11.35 -2.49
C ILE A 49 -3.56 11.05 -1.10
N ALA A 50 -4.38 11.17 -0.05
CA ALA A 50 -3.93 10.87 1.30
C ALA A 50 -3.53 9.40 1.47
N THR A 51 -4.30 8.47 0.89
CA THR A 51 -3.97 7.04 0.85
C THR A 51 -2.60 6.80 0.20
N LEU A 52 -2.34 7.41 -0.96
CA LEU A 52 -1.06 7.22 -1.67
C LEU A 52 0.13 7.81 -0.91
N LEU A 53 -0.03 9.00 -0.31
CA LEU A 53 1.01 9.63 0.48
C LEU A 53 1.34 8.82 1.74
N LEU A 54 0.32 8.35 2.46
CA LEU A 54 0.51 7.53 3.66
C LEU A 54 1.12 6.18 3.31
N ALA A 55 0.71 5.54 2.22
CA ALA A 55 1.32 4.29 1.76
C ALA A 55 2.82 4.46 1.46
N LYS A 56 3.20 5.51 0.73
CA LYS A 56 4.61 5.83 0.45
C LYS A 56 5.38 6.03 1.76
N ASN A 57 4.85 6.85 2.66
CA ASN A 57 5.51 7.14 3.94
C ASN A 57 5.66 5.89 4.81
N TYR A 58 4.65 5.01 4.79
CA TYR A 58 4.68 3.77 5.54
C TYR A 58 5.77 2.81 5.03
N ILE A 59 5.92 2.68 3.70
CA ILE A 59 7.00 1.89 3.10
C ILE A 59 8.37 2.42 3.55
N MET A 60 8.59 3.74 3.47
CA MET A 60 9.87 4.35 3.88
C MET A 60 10.14 4.13 5.37
N MET A 61 9.12 4.28 6.21
CA MET A 61 9.23 4.05 7.66
C MET A 61 9.60 2.60 7.97
N GLN A 62 8.97 1.63 7.30
CA GLN A 62 9.31 0.21 7.47
C GLN A 62 10.74 -0.10 7.02
N ALA A 63 11.18 0.45 5.89
CA ALA A 63 12.56 0.28 5.42
C ALA A 63 13.58 0.80 6.45
N ASN A 64 13.36 2.02 6.95
CA ASN A 64 14.21 2.60 7.99
C ASN A 64 14.20 1.76 9.29
N ALA A 65 13.04 1.26 9.69
CA ALA A 65 12.91 0.42 10.88
C ALA A 65 13.68 -0.90 10.72
N LEU A 66 13.64 -1.52 9.53
CA LEU A 66 14.40 -2.73 9.24
C LEU A 66 15.91 -2.49 9.29
N ASP A 67 16.39 -1.36 8.76
CA ASP A 67 17.81 -1.02 8.80
C ASP A 67 18.30 -0.75 10.22
N GLU A 68 17.48 -0.09 11.04
CA GLU A 68 17.80 0.11 12.45
C GLU A 68 17.83 -1.20 13.23
N LEU A 69 16.86 -2.09 13.01
CA LEU A 69 16.87 -3.42 13.63
C LEU A 69 18.11 -4.23 13.23
N ARG A 70 18.55 -4.17 11.98
CA ARG A 70 19.80 -4.81 11.52
C ARG A 70 21.03 -4.25 12.24
N ARG A 71 21.10 -2.93 12.45
CA ARG A 71 22.19 -2.30 13.22
C ARG A 71 22.19 -2.75 14.67
N VAL A 72 21.03 -2.76 15.32
CA VAL A 72 20.88 -3.23 16.71
C VAL A 72 21.30 -4.68 16.83
N VAL A 73 20.87 -5.57 15.93
CA VAL A 73 21.30 -6.98 15.91
C VAL A 73 22.80 -7.10 15.72
N THR A 74 23.40 -6.32 14.81
CA THR A 74 24.85 -6.32 14.59
C THR A 74 25.61 -5.87 15.83
N TYR A 75 25.15 -4.81 16.50
CA TYR A 75 25.72 -4.32 17.75
C TYR A 75 25.57 -5.35 18.89
N MET A 76 24.42 -6.00 19.00
CA MET A 76 24.21 -7.06 19.98
C MET A 76 25.15 -8.24 19.73
N ASN A 77 25.33 -8.68 18.48
CA ASN A 77 26.28 -9.75 18.15
C ASN A 77 27.73 -9.41 18.49
N GLN A 78 28.11 -8.13 18.41
CA GLN A 78 29.45 -7.65 18.80
C GLN A 78 29.60 -7.54 20.32
N THR A 79 28.55 -7.11 21.04
CA THR A 79 28.58 -6.90 22.49
C THR A 79 28.30 -8.16 23.31
N THR A 80 27.54 -9.11 22.77
CA THR A 80 27.32 -10.43 23.38
C THR A 80 28.49 -11.38 23.19
N GLY A 81 29.61 -10.90 22.61
CA GLY A 81 30.93 -11.53 22.58
C GLY A 81 31.00 -12.87 23.28
N LEU A 82 30.51 -13.92 22.61
CA LEU A 82 30.91 -15.28 22.91
C LEU A 82 32.38 -15.34 22.50
N SER A 83 33.23 -14.89 23.41
CA SER A 83 34.57 -15.41 23.59
C SER A 83 34.42 -16.92 23.82
N ILE A 84 34.22 -17.68 22.74
CA ILE A 84 34.51 -19.10 22.73
C ILE A 84 36.03 -19.18 22.93
N PRO A 85 36.52 -19.63 24.10
CA PRO A 85 37.94 -19.80 24.30
C PRO A 85 38.42 -20.87 23.31
N ALA A 86 39.56 -20.62 22.69
CA ALA A 86 40.24 -21.59 21.84
C ALA A 86 40.38 -22.93 22.60
N SER A 87 40.06 -24.02 21.92
CA SER A 87 40.56 -25.37 22.20
C SER A 87 41.20 -25.88 20.93
#